data_AF-V2V137-F1
#
_entry.id   AF-V2V137-F1
#
_cell.length_a   1.000
_cell.length_b   1.000
_cell.length_c   1.000
_cell.angle_alpha   90.00
_cell.angle_beta   90.00
_cell.angle_gamma   90.00
#
_symmetry.space_group_name_H-M   'P 1'
#
loop_
_entity.id
_entity.type
_entity.pdbx_description
1 polymer ?
#
loop_
_entity_poly.entity_id
_entity_poly.type
_entity_poly.pdbx_seq_one_letter_code
_entity_poly.pdbx_strand_id
1 'polypeptide(L)'
;MVYFEGHNKIDEKQNMMEKKMILDSTDTDVFAAVTQFYVRLRRVTGRVVDVLYMVENQEYAQHLIDYAKTIDDTELQSHVNHLTRSFNIIKAPVAAVEQPKKVVERPEPQRVWFLG
;
A
#
# COMPACT_ATOMS: atom_id res chain seq x y z
N MET A 1 10.45 52.03 22.65
CA MET A 1 9.12 51.52 22.22
C MET A 1 9.04 51.78 20.74
N VAL A 2 8.88 50.81 19.84
CA VAL A 2 8.03 49.61 19.90
C VAL A 2 8.69 48.53 19.05
N TYR A 3 8.78 47.30 19.56
CA TYR A 3 9.17 46.12 18.78
C TYR A 3 7.97 45.73 17.91
N PHE A 4 8.10 45.80 16.59
CA PHE A 4 7.08 45.28 15.66
C PHE A 4 7.28 43.78 15.49
N GLU A 5 6.77 43.04 16.47
CA GLU A 5 6.66 41.59 16.44
C GLU A 5 5.32 41.25 15.79
N GLY A 6 5.32 40.90 14.50
CA GLY A 6 4.03 40.74 13.83
C GLY A 6 4.00 40.35 12.36
N HIS A 7 4.95 39.57 11.84
CA HIS A 7 4.85 39.08 10.45
C HIS A 7 5.29 37.62 10.27
N ASN A 8 4.84 36.70 11.15
CA ASN A 8 5.13 35.27 11.01
C ASN A 8 3.91 34.38 11.33
N LYS A 9 2.76 34.67 10.70
CA LYS A 9 1.55 33.81 10.81
C LYS A 9 0.94 33.46 9.47
N ILE A 10 1.23 34.24 8.43
CA ILE A 10 0.68 34.05 7.09
C ILE A 10 1.51 32.98 6.35
N ASP A 11 2.84 33.03 6.45
CA ASP A 11 3.73 32.02 5.86
C ASP A 11 3.54 30.62 6.46
N GLU A 12 3.29 30.52 7.77
CA GLU A 12 3.10 29.22 8.44
C GLU A 12 1.79 28.54 8.01
N LYS A 13 0.71 29.32 7.82
CA LYS A 13 -0.57 28.83 7.30
C LYS A 13 -0.45 28.37 5.85
N GLN A 14 0.28 29.12 5.01
CA GLN A 14 0.51 28.77 3.61
C GLN A 14 1.38 27.52 3.49
N ASN A 15 2.48 27.46 4.24
CA ASN A 15 3.34 26.26 4.32
C ASN A 15 2.55 25.04 4.81
N MET A 16 1.65 25.21 5.79
CA MET A 16 0.80 24.12 6.27
C MET A 16 -0.24 23.69 5.22
N MET A 17 -0.80 24.62 4.45
CA MET A 17 -1.76 24.33 3.37
C MET A 17 -1.07 23.62 2.20
N GLU A 18 0.10 24.10 1.79
CA GLU A 18 0.92 23.53 0.72
C GLU A 18 1.43 22.14 1.12
N LYS A 19 1.95 21.99 2.34
CA LYS A 19 2.34 20.69 2.90
C LYS A 19 1.17 19.71 2.97
N LYS A 20 -0.03 20.17 3.35
CA LYS A 20 -1.25 19.33 3.40
C LYS A 20 -1.72 18.92 1.99
N MET A 21 -1.62 19.83 1.02
CA MET A 21 -2.01 19.58 -0.38
C MET A 21 -1.05 18.59 -1.06
N ILE A 22 0.25 18.72 -0.78
CA ILE A 22 1.27 17.75 -1.22
C ILE A 22 1.00 16.39 -0.58
N LEU A 23 0.76 16.33 0.74
CA LEU A 23 0.50 15.08 1.46
C LEU A 23 -0.70 14.30 0.89
N ASP A 24 -1.82 14.99 0.63
CA ASP A 24 -3.05 14.38 0.08
C ASP A 24 -2.87 13.85 -1.36
N SER A 25 -2.13 14.60 -2.19
CA SER A 25 -1.80 14.15 -3.55
C SER A 25 -0.82 12.96 -3.57
N THR A 26 0.16 12.94 -2.65
CA THR A 26 1.10 11.82 -2.54
C THR A 26 0.42 10.53 -2.07
N ASP A 27 -0.55 10.61 -1.16
CA ASP A 27 -1.31 9.44 -0.71
C ASP A 27 -2.16 8.86 -1.85
N THR A 28 -2.75 9.72 -2.68
CA THR A 28 -3.54 9.29 -3.85
C THR A 28 -2.66 8.59 -4.90
N ASP A 29 -1.49 9.15 -5.21
CA ASP A 29 -0.56 8.57 -6.17
C ASP A 29 0.01 7.22 -5.70
N VAL A 30 0.30 7.10 -4.40
CA VAL A 30 0.74 5.85 -3.78
C VAL A 30 -0.37 4.80 -3.87
N PHE A 31 -1.60 5.16 -3.51
CA PHE A 31 -2.74 4.24 -3.60
C PHE A 31 -2.98 3.77 -5.04
N ALA A 32 -2.88 4.68 -6.02
CA ALA A 32 -3.01 4.33 -7.44
C ALA A 32 -1.91 3.35 -7.88
N ALA A 33 -0.64 3.60 -7.51
CA ALA A 33 0.47 2.72 -7.84
C ALA A 33 0.31 1.32 -7.21
N VAL A 34 -0.08 1.25 -5.94
CA VAL A 34 -0.31 -0.01 -5.21
C VAL A 34 -1.48 -0.77 -5.83
N THR A 35 -2.54 -0.06 -6.23
CA THR A 35 -3.70 -0.66 -6.89
C THR A 35 -3.34 -1.28 -8.24
N GLN A 36 -2.53 -0.58 -9.06
CA GLN A 36 -2.07 -1.11 -10.35
C GLN A 36 -1.22 -2.39 -10.16
N PHE A 37 -0.29 -2.35 -9.21
CA PHE A 37 0.47 -3.53 -8.80
C PHE A 37 -0.44 -4.70 -8.39
N TYR A 38 -1.41 -4.43 -7.51
CA TYR A 38 -2.36 -5.44 -7.04
C TYR A 38 -3.17 -6.06 -8.19
N VAL A 39 -3.68 -5.23 -9.11
CA VAL A 39 -4.46 -5.71 -10.27
C VAL A 39 -3.64 -6.68 -11.10
N ARG A 40 -2.36 -6.37 -11.37
CA ARG A 40 -1.47 -7.27 -12.11
C ARG A 40 -1.14 -8.52 -11.32
N LEU A 41 -0.80 -8.38 -10.03
CA LEU A 41 -0.49 -9.50 -9.14
C LEU A 41 -1.67 -10.49 -9.08
N ARG A 42 -2.91 -10.00 -8.97
CA ARG A 42 -4.12 -10.83 -8.96
C ARG A 42 -4.35 -11.55 -10.28
N ARG A 43 -4.05 -10.93 -11.43
CA ARG A 43 -4.18 -11.59 -12.74
C ARG A 43 -3.19 -12.73 -12.92
N VAL A 44 -1.96 -12.57 -12.44
CA VAL A 44 -0.90 -13.56 -12.61
C VAL A 44 -1.02 -14.70 -11.57
N THR A 45 -1.43 -14.39 -10.34
CA THR A 45 -1.42 -15.37 -9.23
C THR A 45 -2.80 -15.82 -8.75
N GLY A 46 -3.87 -15.12 -9.13
CA GLY A 46 -5.21 -15.29 -8.58
C GLY A 46 -5.37 -14.84 -7.12
N ARG A 47 -4.30 -14.35 -6.45
CA ARG A 47 -4.35 -13.94 -5.05
C ARG A 47 -5.06 -12.60 -4.87
N VAL A 48 -5.92 -12.55 -3.85
CA VAL A 48 -6.53 -11.31 -3.36
C VAL A 48 -5.73 -10.84 -2.15
N VAL A 49 -5.40 -9.56 -2.12
CA VAL A 49 -4.55 -8.90 -1.14
C VAL A 49 -5.28 -7.64 -0.66
N ASP A 50 -5.09 -7.28 0.60
CA ASP A 50 -5.62 -6.04 1.14
C ASP A 50 -4.70 -4.86 0.73
N VAL A 51 -5.19 -4.06 -0.21
CA VAL A 51 -4.47 -2.89 -0.75
C VAL A 51 -4.33 -1.79 0.29
N LEU A 52 -5.36 -1.57 1.12
CA LEU A 52 -5.32 -0.54 2.15
C LEU A 52 -4.26 -0.91 3.19
N TYR A 53 -4.25 -2.18 3.62
CA TYR A 53 -3.23 -2.66 4.54
C TYR A 53 -1.82 -2.64 3.94
N MET A 54 -1.66 -2.83 2.63
CA MET A 54 -0.37 -2.67 1.93
C MET A 54 0.13 -1.21 1.95
N VAL A 55 -0.76 -0.23 1.88
CA VAL A 55 -0.38 1.19 1.98
C VAL A 55 -0.01 1.55 3.43
N GLU A 56 -0.75 1.03 4.40
CA GLU A 56 -0.57 1.34 5.83
C GLU A 56 0.60 0.58 6.46
N ASN A 57 0.95 -0.62 5.94
CA ASN A 57 2.00 -1.49 6.50
C ASN A 57 3.12 -1.74 5.48
N GLN A 58 4.26 -1.08 5.69
CA GLN A 58 5.43 -1.18 4.83
C GLN A 58 6.08 -2.57 4.85
N GLU A 59 6.13 -3.26 5.99
CA GLU A 59 6.68 -4.63 6.06
C GLU A 59 5.86 -5.58 5.19
N TYR A 60 4.53 -5.45 5.28
CA TYR A 60 3.61 -6.22 4.44
C TYR A 60 3.80 -5.88 2.95
N ALA A 61 3.94 -4.60 2.60
CA ALA A 61 4.24 -4.18 1.24
C ALA A 61 5.56 -4.77 0.73
N GLN A 62 6.61 -4.76 1.55
CA GLN A 62 7.90 -5.31 1.20
C GLN A 62 7.83 -6.82 0.97
N HIS A 63 7.12 -7.55 1.83
CA HIS A 63 6.87 -8.98 1.65
C HIS A 63 6.13 -9.27 0.33
N LEU A 64 5.13 -8.46 -0.03
CA LEU A 64 4.41 -8.61 -1.29
C LEU A 64 5.28 -8.28 -2.51
N ILE A 65 6.12 -7.26 -2.40
CA ILE A 65 7.10 -6.90 -3.43
C ILE A 65 8.10 -8.04 -3.64
N ASP A 66 8.66 -8.59 -2.57
CA ASP A 66 9.63 -9.67 -2.65
C ASP A 66 8.99 -10.97 -3.15
N TYR A 67 7.74 -11.24 -2.75
CA TYR A 67 6.93 -12.29 -3.35
C TYR A 67 6.74 -12.05 -4.86
N ALA A 68 6.40 -10.83 -5.27
CA ALA A 68 6.19 -10.49 -6.68
C ALA A 68 7.47 -10.61 -7.54
N LYS A 69 8.65 -10.38 -6.96
CA LYS A 69 9.95 -10.62 -7.64
C LYS A 69 10.18 -12.09 -7.99
N THR A 70 9.54 -13.03 -7.29
CA THR A 70 9.64 -14.47 -7.59
C THR A 70 8.81 -14.91 -8.80
N ILE A 71 7.97 -14.01 -9.33
CA ILE A 71 7.03 -14.28 -10.42
C ILE A 71 7.62 -13.77 -11.73
N ASP A 72 7.66 -14.64 -12.73
CA ASP A 72 8.15 -14.33 -14.07
C ASP A 72 7.07 -13.62 -14.90
N ASP A 73 6.79 -12.35 -14.58
CA ASP A 73 5.88 -11.48 -15.33
C ASP A 73 6.48 -10.09 -15.53
N THR A 74 6.78 -9.72 -16.78
CA THR A 74 7.49 -8.47 -17.12
C THR A 74 6.74 -7.21 -16.69
N GLU A 75 5.41 -7.19 -16.86
CA GLU A 75 4.58 -6.05 -16.44
C GLU A 75 4.56 -5.91 -14.91
N LEU A 76 4.43 -7.01 -14.18
CA LEU A 76 4.50 -7.03 -12.72
C LEU A 76 5.86 -6.54 -12.22
N GLN A 77 6.96 -6.96 -12.86
CA GLN A 77 8.30 -6.47 -12.51
C GLN A 77 8.45 -4.97 -12.74
N SER A 78 7.83 -4.41 -13.79
CA SER A 78 7.78 -2.96 -14.01
C SER A 78 7.09 -2.23 -12.85
N HIS A 79 5.96 -2.77 -12.37
CA HIS A 79 5.22 -2.19 -11.24
C HIS A 79 5.99 -2.33 -9.92
N VAL A 80 6.67 -3.45 -9.70
CA VAL A 80 7.56 -3.67 -8.54
C VAL A 80 8.69 -2.64 -8.52
N ASN A 81 9.35 -2.40 -9.67
CA ASN A 81 10.42 -1.43 -9.76
C ASN A 81 9.93 0.00 -9.49
N HIS A 82 8.76 0.35 -10.02
CA HIS A 82 8.12 1.63 -9.76
C HIS A 82 7.81 1.81 -8.27
N LEU A 83 7.13 0.84 -7.65
CA LEU A 83 6.77 0.88 -6.23
C LEU A 83 7.98 0.94 -5.31
N THR A 84 9.04 0.19 -5.60
CA THR A 84 10.26 0.17 -4.78
C THR A 84 10.90 1.56 -4.71
N ARG A 85 10.82 2.34 -5.80
CA ARG A 85 11.31 3.72 -5.82
C ARG A 85 10.43 4.66 -4.97
N SER A 86 9.10 4.47 -5.01
CA SER A 86 8.14 5.32 -4.32
C SER A 86 8.04 5.05 -2.81
N PHE A 87 8.02 3.78 -2.39
CA PHE A 87 7.87 3.38 -0.99
C PHE A 87 9.08 3.74 -0.12
N ASN A 88 10.29 3.83 -0.69
CA ASN A 88 11.49 4.22 0.06
C ASN A 88 11.44 5.66 0.62
N ILE A 89 10.43 6.45 0.21
CA ILE A 89 10.24 7.85 0.60
C ILE A 89 9.39 7.98 1.88
N ILE A 90 8.61 6.96 2.25
CA ILE A 90 7.58 7.03 3.31
C ILE A 90 8.00 6.21 4.54
N LYS A 91 9.08 6.61 5.21
CA LYS A 91 9.53 5.93 6.43
C LYS A 91 8.89 6.55 7.68
N ALA A 92 7.71 6.07 8.07
CA ALA A 92 7.17 6.28 9.41
C ALA A 92 6.56 4.95 9.93
N PRO A 93 6.93 4.50 11.14
CA PRO A 93 6.59 3.15 11.60
C PRO A 93 5.15 3.12 12.09
N VAL A 94 4.32 2.26 11.50
CA VAL A 94 3.06 1.85 12.13
C VAL A 94 3.18 0.38 12.51
N ALA A 95 2.96 0.14 13.80
CA ALA A 95 3.34 -1.03 14.55
C ALA A 95 2.80 -2.35 13.96
N ALA A 96 3.64 -3.38 14.09
CA ALA A 96 3.39 -4.76 13.75
C ALA A 96 2.01 -5.24 14.22
N VAL A 97 1.17 -5.65 13.27
CA VAL A 97 0.05 -6.54 13.53
C VAL A 97 0.25 -7.79 12.69
N GLU A 98 0.44 -8.90 13.40
CA GLU A 98 0.74 -10.22 12.85
C GLU A 98 -0.33 -10.68 11.87
N GLN A 99 0.10 -11.19 10.73
CA GLN A 99 -0.77 -11.84 9.76
C GLN A 99 -1.27 -13.18 10.33
N PRO A 100 -2.58 -13.44 10.47
CA PRO A 100 -3.03 -14.82 10.56
C PRO A 100 -2.90 -15.44 9.16
N LYS A 101 -1.92 -16.34 9.02
CA LYS A 101 -1.79 -17.25 7.88
C LYS A 101 -3.04 -18.11 7.75
N LYS A 102 -4.10 -17.61 7.10
CA LYS A 102 -5.24 -18.43 6.71
C LYS A 102 -4.91 -19.12 5.39
N VAL A 103 -4.34 -20.31 5.51
CA VAL A 103 -4.46 -21.33 4.45
C VAL A 103 -5.94 -21.43 4.15
N VAL A 104 -6.34 -21.01 2.95
CA VAL A 104 -7.69 -21.26 2.44
C VAL A 104 -7.76 -22.75 2.17
N GLU A 105 -8.17 -23.53 3.16
CA GLU A 105 -8.60 -24.90 2.92
C GLU A 105 -9.78 -24.84 1.95
N ARG A 106 -9.57 -25.40 0.77
CA ARG A 106 -10.64 -25.74 -0.18
C ARG A 106 -11.65 -26.58 0.61
N PRO A 107 -12.92 -26.18 0.74
CA PRO A 107 -13.89 -27.10 1.32
C PRO A 107 -13.95 -28.34 0.44
N GLU A 108 -13.58 -29.49 1.01
CA GLU A 108 -13.83 -30.81 0.43
C GLU A 108 -15.30 -30.85 0.01
N PRO A 109 -15.63 -31.27 -1.23
CA PRO A 109 -17.01 -31.37 -1.65
C PRO A 109 -17.70 -32.38 -0.75
N GLN A 110 -18.57 -31.91 0.14
CA GLN A 110 -19.40 -32.78 0.97
C GLN A 110 -20.27 -33.61 0.00
N ARG A 111 -19.92 -34.89 -0.19
CA ARG A 111 -20.79 -35.86 -0.87
C ARG A 111 -22.09 -35.92 -0.08
N VAL A 112 -23.08 -35.15 -0.50
CA VAL A 112 -24.48 -35.36 -0.14
C VAL A 112 -24.90 -36.67 -0.77
N TRP A 113 -24.88 -37.74 0.02
CA TRP A 113 -25.62 -38.95 -0.30
C TRP A 113 -27.10 -38.62 -0.09
N PHE A 114 -27.80 -38.26 -1.15
CA PHE A 114 -29.25 -38.36 -1.15
C PHE A 114 -29.57 -39.86 -1.11
N LEU A 115 -30.01 -40.36 0.04
CA LEU A 115 -30.53 -41.71 0.18
C LEU A 115 -31.80 -41.68 1.02
N GLY A 116 -32.89 -42.12 0.39
CA GLY A 116 -34.07 -42.71 1.02
C GLY A 116 -35.14 -41.74 1.44
#